data_AF-A0A932UJU6-F1
#
_entry.id   AF-A0A932UJU6-F1
#
_cell.length_a   1.000
_cell.length_b   1.000
_cell.length_c   1.000
_cell.angle_alpha   90.00
_cell.angle_beta   90.00
_cell.angle_gamma   90.00
#
_symmetry.space_group_name_H-M   'P 1'
#
loop_
_entity.id
_entity.type
_entity.pdbx_description
1 polymer ?
#
loop_
_entity_poly.entity_id
_entity_poly.type
_entity_poly.pdbx_seq_one_letter_code
_entity_poly.pdbx_strand_id
1 'polypeptide(L)'
;MPHFIRAIYEDGVLKPTRRLKLKERAWCLISLYPEAEWKEEFNTLLRRIHTRTKRYPFAEIERDITAARAEVRANRREGRRPR
;
A
#
# COMPACT_ATOMS: atom_id res chain seq x y z
N MET A 1 -11.63 -10.36 6.68
CA MET A 1 -11.53 -9.03 6.03
C MET A 1 -12.92 -8.57 5.65
N PRO A 2 -13.31 -7.30 5.90
CA PRO A 2 -14.58 -6.79 5.43
C PRO A 2 -14.61 -6.85 3.89
N HIS A 3 -15.68 -7.43 3.33
CA HIS A 3 -15.87 -7.57 1.89
C HIS A 3 -16.72 -6.39 1.41
N PHE A 4 -16.12 -5.47 0.66
CA PHE A 4 -16.86 -4.37 0.05
C PHE A 4 -17.65 -4.88 -1.16
N ILE A 5 -18.94 -4.55 -1.21
CA ILE A 5 -19.82 -4.87 -2.32
C ILE A 5 -20.18 -3.57 -3.00
N ARG A 6 -19.92 -3.47 -4.31
CA ARG A 6 -20.40 -2.34 -5.11
C ARG A 6 -21.90 -2.47 -5.33
N ALA A 7 -22.61 -1.36 -5.22
CA ALA A 7 -24.03 -1.27 -5.50
C ALA A 7 -24.32 -0.04 -6.36
N ILE A 8 -25.38 -0.12 -7.16
CA ILE A 8 -25.93 1.00 -7.93
C ILE A 8 -27.15 1.51 -7.17
N TYR A 9 -27.22 2.81 -6.93
CA TYR A 9 -28.40 3.45 -6.37
C TYR A 9 -29.32 3.88 -7.52
N GLU A 10 -30.51 3.30 -7.59
CA GLU A 10 -31.50 3.58 -8.63
C GLU A 10 -32.91 3.49 -8.01
N ASP A 11 -33.75 4.48 -8.28
CA ASP A 11 -35.15 4.55 -7.80
C ASP A 11 -35.32 4.33 -6.29
N GLY A 12 -34.39 4.85 -5.47
CA GLY A 12 -34.46 4.70 -4.01
C GLY A 12 -33.93 3.36 -3.48
N VAL A 13 -33.42 2.47 -4.35
CA VAL A 13 -32.96 1.13 -3.97
C VAL A 13 -31.46 0.97 -4.26
N LEU A 14 -30.70 0.47 -3.27
CA LEU A 14 -29.31 0.05 -3.44
C LEU A 14 -29.26 -1.36 -4.02
N LYS A 15 -28.98 -1.47 -5.33
CA LYS A 15 -28.91 -2.73 -6.07
C LYS A 15 -27.46 -3.24 -6.09
N PRO A 16 -27.12 -4.36 -5.41
CA PRO A 16 -25.76 -4.87 -5.41
C PRO A 16 -25.36 -5.39 -6.81
N THR A 17 -24.13 -5.11 -7.23
CA THR A 17 -23.57 -5.54 -8.53
C THR A 17 -23.32 -7.05 -8.60
N ARG A 18 -23.41 -7.75 -7.47
CA ARG A 18 -23.26 -9.20 -7.36
C ARG A 18 -24.33 -9.75 -6.44
N ARG A 19 -24.78 -10.99 -6.70
CA ARG A 19 -25.80 -11.64 -5.87
C ARG A 19 -25.29 -11.88 -4.46
N LEU A 20 -26.02 -11.37 -3.48
CA LEU A 20 -25.72 -11.58 -2.06
C LEU A 20 -26.48 -12.79 -1.53
N LYS A 21 -25.79 -13.66 -0.80
CA LYS A 21 -26.40 -14.79 -0.09
C LYS A 21 -26.90 -14.33 1.28
N LEU A 22 -27.91 -13.45 1.28
CA LEU A 22 -28.56 -12.96 2.49
C LEU A 22 -29.91 -13.64 2.69
N LYS A 23 -30.31 -13.79 3.95
CA LYS A 23 -31.67 -14.23 4.29
C LYS A 23 -32.66 -13.13 3.92
N GLU A 24 -33.90 -13.53 3.65
CA GLU A 24 -34.98 -12.57 3.45
C GLU A 24 -35.12 -11.68 4.70
N ARG A 25 -35.26 -10.36 4.50
CA ARG A 25 -35.34 -9.35 5.57
C ARG A 25 -34.13 -9.31 6.52
N ALA A 26 -32.95 -9.71 6.06
CA ALA A 26 -31.73 -9.56 6.85
C ALA A 26 -31.39 -8.06 7.05
N TRP A 27 -31.18 -7.66 8.29
CA TRP A 27 -30.63 -6.35 8.62
C TRP A 27 -29.14 -6.34 8.33
N CYS A 28 -28.67 -5.32 7.61
CA CYS A 28 -27.26 -5.13 7.32
C CYS A 28 -26.87 -3.67 7.54
N LEU A 29 -25.65 -3.47 8.05
CA LEU A 29 -25.06 -2.15 8.14
C LEU A 29 -24.54 -1.76 6.75
N ILE A 30 -24.91 -0.57 6.29
CA ILE A 30 -24.43 -0.02 5.02
C ILE A 30 -23.47 1.12 5.36
N SER A 31 -22.25 1.02 4.83
CA SER A 31 -21.28 2.11 4.84
C SER A 31 -21.10 2.61 3.42
N LEU A 32 -21.48 3.86 3.19
CA LEU A 32 -21.22 4.54 1.92
C LEU A 32 -19.77 5.00 1.92
N TYR A 33 -19.03 4.59 0.90
CA TYR A 33 -17.62 4.95 0.75
C TYR A 33 -17.48 5.88 -0.46
N PRO A 34 -17.11 7.16 -0.29
CA PRO A 34 -16.81 8.04 -1.39
C PRO A 34 -15.46 7.64 -1.99
N GLU A 35 -15.49 6.65 -2.91
CA GLU A 35 -14.28 6.08 -3.53
C GLU A 35 -13.39 7.17 -4.18
N ALA A 36 -14.02 8.23 -4.71
CA ALA A 36 -13.31 9.37 -5.31
C ALA A 36 -12.42 10.11 -4.31
N GLU A 37 -12.96 10.48 -3.14
CA GLU A 37 -12.24 11.20 -2.09
C GLU A 37 -11.07 10.36 -1.55
N TRP A 38 -11.32 9.08 -1.26
CA TRP A 38 -10.28 8.19 -0.75
C TRP A 38 -9.14 7.99 -1.76
N LYS A 39 -9.49 7.88 -3.05
CA LYS A 39 -8.51 7.79 -4.14
C LYS A 39 -7.68 9.07 -4.25
N GLU A 40 -8.29 10.22 -4.05
CA GLU A 40 -7.60 11.51 -4.08
C GLU A 40 -6.63 11.68 -2.90
N GLU A 41 -7.07 11.34 -1.68
CA GLU A 41 -6.22 11.33 -0.49
C GLU A 41 -5.04 10.37 -0.66
N PHE A 42 -5.29 9.15 -1.13
CA PHE A 42 -4.27 8.15 -1.37
C PHE A 42 -3.24 8.62 -2.40
N ASN A 43 -3.70 9.19 -3.51
CA ASN A 43 -2.82 9.75 -4.53
C ASN A 43 -1.99 10.93 -4.00
N THR A 44 -2.58 11.77 -3.15
CA THR A 44 -1.88 12.88 -2.50
C THR A 44 -0.77 12.37 -1.58
N LEU A 45 -1.06 11.33 -0.79
CA LEU A 45 -0.08 10.68 0.06
C LEU A 45 1.06 10.08 -0.76
N LEU A 46 0.75 9.35 -1.84
CA LEU A 46 1.75 8.78 -2.74
C LEU A 46 2.65 9.85 -3.37
N ARG A 47 2.07 10.97 -3.82
CA ARG A 47 2.87 12.09 -4.34
C ARG A 47 3.81 12.65 -3.28
N ARG A 48 3.35 12.83 -2.03
CA ARG A 48 4.20 13.30 -0.93
C ARG A 48 5.36 12.34 -0.66
N ILE A 49 5.10 11.03 -0.63
CA ILE A 49 6.14 10.01 -0.46
C ILE A 49 7.15 10.11 -1.60
N HIS A 50 6.66 10.09 -2.84
CA HIS A 50 7.50 10.12 -4.03
C HIS A 50 8.39 11.39 -4.07
N THR A 51 7.84 12.55 -3.75
CA THR A 51 8.59 13.81 -3.65
C THR A 51 9.66 13.75 -2.57
N ARG A 52 9.36 13.17 -1.40
CA ARG A 52 10.36 12.99 -0.32
C ARG A 52 11.47 12.03 -0.71
N THR A 53 11.14 10.95 -1.41
CA THR A 53 12.11 9.93 -1.83
C THR A 53 12.92 10.33 -3.06
N LYS A 54 12.43 11.29 -3.87
CA LYS A 54 13.13 11.82 -5.04
C LYS A 54 14.52 12.40 -4.71
N ARG A 55 14.72 12.84 -3.46
CA ARG A 55 16.02 13.34 -2.96
C ARG A 55 17.12 12.27 -2.96
N TYR A 56 16.75 10.99 -3.00
CA TYR A 56 17.70 9.88 -2.98
C TYR A 56 17.61 9.13 -4.32
N PRO A 57 18.51 9.41 -5.27
CA PRO A 57 18.60 8.65 -6.51
C PRO A 57 18.81 7.17 -6.21
N PHE A 58 18.11 6.30 -6.93
CA PHE A 58 18.25 4.85 -6.78
C PHE A 58 19.71 4.40 -6.89
N ALA A 59 20.47 5.00 -7.80
CA ALA A 59 21.90 4.71 -7.96
C ALA A 59 22.75 5.06 -6.72
N GLU A 60 22.40 6.13 -5.99
CA GLU A 60 23.09 6.49 -4.75
C GLU A 60 22.76 5.50 -3.63
N ILE A 61 21.49 5.11 -3.51
CA ILE A 61 21.06 4.08 -2.55
C ILE A 61 21.79 2.75 -2.81
N GLU A 62 21.86 2.30 -4.06
CA GLU A 62 22.55 1.06 -4.44
C GLU A 62 24.06 1.14 -4.20
N ARG A 63 24.67 2.30 -4.47
CA ARG A 63 26.09 2.55 -4.18
C ARG A 63 26.36 2.43 -2.68
N ASP A 64 25.54 3.06 -1.85
CA ASP A 64 25.69 3.06 -0.39
C ASP A 64 25.47 1.65 0.19
N ILE A 65 24.47 0.91 -0.30
CA ILE A 65 24.25 -0.50 0.06
C ILE A 65 25.48 -1.36 -0.32
N THR A 66 26.02 -1.15 -1.51
CA THR A 66 27.18 -1.90 -2.01
C THR A 66 28.43 -1.60 -1.19
N ALA A 67 28.67 -0.33 -0.86
CA ALA A 67 29.77 0.11 0.00
C ALA A 67 29.67 -0.50 1.41
N ALA A 68 28.50 -0.41 2.05
CA ALA A 68 28.27 -1.00 3.37
C ALA A 68 28.48 -2.53 3.37
N ARG A 69 28.05 -3.22 2.31
CA ARG A 69 28.30 -4.67 2.16
C ARG A 69 29.79 -4.99 2.02
N ALA A 70 30.53 -4.17 1.29
CA ALA A 70 31.97 -4.35 1.10
C ALA A 70 32.73 -4.14 2.42
N GLU A 71 32.37 -3.11 3.19
CA GLU A 71 32.95 -2.83 4.51
C GLU A 71 32.75 -3.99 5.49
N VAL A 72 31.53 -4.52 5.61
CA VAL A 72 31.25 -5.68 6.48
C VAL A 72 32.06 -6.91 6.05
N ARG A 73 32.23 -7.13 4.74
CA ARG A 73 33.07 -8.23 4.22
C ARG A 73 34.54 -8.02 4.52
N ALA A 74 35.04 -6.79 4.43
CA ALA A 74 36.43 -6.45 4.73
C ALA A 74 36.73 -6.68 6.22
N ASN A 75 35.89 -6.16 7.12
CA ASN A 75 36.02 -6.36 8.57
C ASN A 75 35.98 -7.85 8.97
N ARG A 76 35.13 -8.65 8.33
CA ARG A 76 35.11 -10.11 8.54
C ARG A 76 36.38 -10.83 8.09
N ARG A 77 37.05 -10.32 7.06
CA ARG A 77 38.31 -10.89 6.54
C ARG A 77 39.49 -10.47 7.40
N GLU A 78 39.50 -9.24 7.87
CA GLU A 78 40.53 -8.69 8.76
C GLU A 78 40.52 -9.36 10.14
N GLY A 79 39.33 -9.59 10.70
CA GLY A 79 39.16 -10.41 11.92
C GLY A 79 39.47 -11.90 11.75
N ARG A 80 39.73 -12.38 10.52
CA ARG A 80 40.08 -13.77 10.18
C ARG A 80 41.55 -13.97 9.83
N ARG A 81 42.38 -12.92 9.80
CA ARG A 81 43.83 -13.06 9.63
C ARG A 81 44.41 -13.66 10.91
N PRO A 82 45.03 -14.86 10.87
CA PRO A 82 45.76 -15.37 12.02
C PRO A 82 46.97 -14.45 12.28
N ARG A 83 47.22 -14.14 13.56
CA ARG A 83 48.46 -13.51 14.01
C ARG A 83 49.64 -14.43 13.77
#